data_AF-A0A5Q4E314-F1
#
_entry.id   AF-A0A5Q4E314-F1
#
_cell.length_a   1.000
_cell.length_b   1.000
_cell.length_c   1.000
_cell.angle_alpha   90.00
_cell.angle_beta   90.00
_cell.angle_gamma   90.00
#
_symmetry.space_group_name_H-M   'P 1'
#
loop_
_entity.id
_entity.type
_entity.pdbx_description
1 polymer ?
#
loop_
_entity_poly.entity_id
_entity_poly.type
_entity_poly.pdbx_seq_one_letter_code
_entity_poly.pdbx_strand_id
1 'polypeptide(L)'
;MSHLPHQINSPPWRARQGIQNLGEWWEYQVARLDIDGPAVPRWPWLGPVAEGLFWLMVAALCLWTGWLIYRGLVAYFDQRQQAKTGATQVAAPTAAALKQAAHWGREAQQLAQQGDYAAACQALYMAGLARLNDTEAVLYRPSRTDGEYLDRIAFHPSRPYELLIRTHERLVYGNALATEETYQRCRRAYQEIAQS
;
A
#
# COMPACT_ATOMS: atom_id res chain seq x y z
N MET A 1 -22.61 20.02 -33.01
CA MET A 1 -21.59 18.94 -33.11
C MET A 1 -20.40 19.39 -32.29
N SER A 2 -20.52 19.31 -30.97
CA SER A 2 -19.99 18.23 -30.10
C SER A 2 -18.53 18.46 -29.70
N HIS A 3 -18.38 19.12 -28.55
CA HIS A 3 -17.17 19.23 -27.75
C HIS A 3 -16.74 17.85 -27.20
N LEU A 4 -15.44 17.58 -27.21
CA LEU A 4 -14.82 16.52 -26.40
C LEU A 4 -13.59 17.09 -25.66
N PRO A 5 -13.74 17.49 -24.38
CA PRO A 5 -12.61 17.73 -23.50
C PRO A 5 -12.32 16.44 -22.70
N HIS A 6 -11.54 15.52 -23.26
CA HIS A 6 -11.02 14.37 -22.52
C HIS A 6 -9.52 14.24 -22.78
N GLN A 7 -8.73 14.48 -21.73
CA GLN A 7 -7.36 13.99 -21.47
C GLN A 7 -6.43 15.09 -20.93
N ILE A 8 -6.76 15.62 -19.77
CA ILE A 8 -5.77 16.25 -18.90
C ILE A 8 -5.91 15.50 -17.59
N ASN A 9 -5.03 14.53 -17.33
CA ASN A 9 -4.77 13.80 -16.07
C ASN A 9 -4.41 12.32 -16.30
N SER A 10 -3.50 11.99 -17.22
CA SER A 10 -2.92 10.65 -17.29
C SER A 10 -1.72 10.55 -16.30
N PRO A 11 -1.80 9.73 -15.24
CA PRO A 11 -0.70 9.43 -14.31
C PRO A 11 0.64 9.01 -14.95
N PRO A 12 0.69 8.28 -16.09
CA PRO A 12 1.97 7.86 -16.67
C PRO A 12 2.84 9.03 -17.17
N TRP A 13 2.25 10.19 -17.50
CA TRP A 13 3.02 11.35 -17.94
C TRP A 13 3.70 12.06 -16.75
N ARG A 14 3.04 12.17 -15.59
CA ARG A 14 3.64 12.76 -14.38
C ARG A 14 4.79 11.90 -13.82
N ALA A 15 4.65 10.58 -13.85
CA ALA A 15 5.72 9.66 -13.46
C ALA A 15 6.95 9.79 -14.37
N ARG A 16 6.73 10.01 -15.68
CA ARG A 16 7.81 10.18 -16.65
C ARG A 16 8.57 11.50 -16.48
N GLN A 17 7.87 12.58 -16.16
CA GLN A 17 8.52 13.87 -15.84
C GLN A 17 9.32 13.81 -14.55
N GLY A 18 8.85 13.09 -13.53
CA GLY A 18 9.59 12.94 -12.26
C GLY A 18 10.93 12.21 -12.44
N ILE A 19 10.97 11.17 -13.29
CA ILE A 19 12.19 10.39 -13.55
C ILE A 19 13.24 11.22 -14.31
N GLN A 20 12.83 12.10 -15.22
CA GLN A 20 13.76 12.97 -15.96
C GLN A 20 14.42 14.01 -15.04
N ASN A 21 13.64 14.65 -14.17
CA ASN A 21 14.16 15.66 -13.24
C ASN A 21 15.08 15.06 -12.15
N LEU A 22 14.87 13.79 -11.78
CA LEU A 22 15.73 13.06 -10.84
C LEU A 22 17.10 12.76 -11.43
N GLY A 23 17.17 12.46 -12.73
CA GLY A 23 18.44 12.20 -13.43
C GLY A 23 19.35 13.43 -13.45
N GLU A 24 18.80 14.58 -13.82
CA GLU A 24 19.55 15.84 -13.85
C GLU A 24 20.01 16.26 -12.44
N TRP A 25 19.14 16.16 -11.43
CA TRP A 25 19.52 16.45 -10.04
C TRP A 25 20.63 15.51 -9.54
N TRP A 26 20.58 14.23 -9.91
CA TRP A 26 21.61 13.26 -9.55
C TRP A 26 22.97 13.59 -10.16
N GLU A 27 23.00 13.95 -11.45
CA GLU A 27 24.23 14.42 -12.10
C GLU A 27 24.81 15.66 -11.40
N TYR A 28 23.98 16.62 -10.98
CA TYR A 28 24.46 17.78 -10.22
C TYR A 28 25.00 17.42 -8.83
N GLN A 29 24.41 16.44 -8.14
CA GLN A 29 24.92 16.00 -6.83
C GLN A 29 26.23 15.24 -6.96
N VAL A 30 26.37 14.38 -7.98
CA VAL A 30 27.60 13.62 -8.24
C VAL A 30 28.72 14.53 -8.75
N ALA A 31 28.41 15.52 -9.60
CA ALA A 31 29.39 16.51 -10.05
C ALA A 31 29.90 17.41 -8.90
N ARG A 32 29.11 17.59 -7.84
CA ARG A 32 29.55 18.29 -6.61
C ARG A 32 30.46 17.46 -5.71
N LEU A 33 30.56 16.15 -5.96
CA LEU A 33 31.47 15.23 -5.28
C LEU A 33 32.82 15.12 -6.01
N ASP A 34 33.25 16.17 -6.71
CA ASP A 34 34.65 16.31 -7.12
C ASP A 34 35.46 16.72 -5.89
N ILE A 35 35.78 15.71 -5.09
CA ILE A 35 36.56 15.85 -3.87
C ILE A 35 38.03 15.86 -4.28
N ASP A 36 38.61 17.06 -4.36
CA ASP A 36 40.06 17.23 -4.27
C ASP A 36 40.51 16.65 -2.92
N GLY A 37 40.97 15.40 -2.95
CA GLY A 37 41.40 14.67 -1.78
C GLY A 37 42.62 15.36 -1.16
N PRO A 38 42.56 15.82 0.10
CA PRO A 38 43.72 16.34 0.78
C PRO A 38 44.83 15.28 0.79
N ALA A 39 46.08 15.69 0.64
CA ALA A 39 47.24 14.80 0.64
C ALA A 39 47.32 14.04 1.97
N VAL A 40 46.70 12.86 2.02
CA VAL A 40 46.65 12.01 3.21
C VAL A 40 47.99 11.33 3.43
N PRO A 41 48.49 11.24 4.68
CA PRO A 41 49.69 10.50 5.00
C PRO A 41 49.54 9.03 4.54
N ARG A 42 50.41 8.57 3.62
CA ARG A 42 50.41 7.19 3.13
C ARG A 42 50.94 6.25 4.21
N TRP A 43 50.05 5.71 5.04
CA TRP A 43 50.37 4.64 5.98
C TRP A 43 50.20 3.28 5.28
N PRO A 44 51.29 2.52 5.04
CA PRO A 44 51.26 1.34 4.17
C PRO A 44 50.42 0.16 4.68
N TRP A 45 50.08 0.15 5.97
CA TRP A 45 49.25 -0.89 6.60
C TRP A 45 47.74 -0.58 6.54
N LEU A 46 47.34 0.67 6.26
CA LEU A 46 45.91 1.03 6.17
C LEU A 46 45.24 0.51 4.90
N GLY A 47 45.97 0.43 3.78
CA GLY A 47 45.45 -0.07 2.51
C GLY A 47 44.81 -1.47 2.63
N PRO A 48 45.57 -2.50 3.02
CA PRO A 48 45.02 -3.86 3.12
C PRO A 48 43.95 -4.01 4.21
N VAL A 49 44.03 -3.24 5.30
CA VAL A 49 43.01 -3.25 6.35
C VAL A 49 41.70 -2.64 5.86
N ALA A 50 41.75 -1.50 5.19
CA ALA A 50 40.57 -0.84 4.64
C ALA A 50 39.92 -1.68 3.54
N GLU A 51 40.73 -2.31 2.69
CA GLU A 51 40.23 -3.23 1.65
C GLU A 51 39.54 -4.46 2.27
N GLY A 52 40.13 -5.07 3.30
CA GLY A 52 39.50 -6.16 4.04
C GLY A 52 38.18 -5.76 4.70
N LEU A 53 38.15 -4.58 5.33
CA LEU A 53 36.95 -4.07 6.00
C LEU A 53 35.84 -3.72 4.99
N PHE A 54 36.22 -3.19 3.83
CA PHE A 54 35.32 -2.90 2.72
C PHE A 54 34.66 -4.18 2.20
N TRP A 55 35.45 -5.21 1.90
CA TRP A 55 34.90 -6.50 1.44
C TRP A 55 34.04 -7.19 2.49
N LEU A 56 34.39 -7.06 3.77
CA LEU A 56 33.59 -7.56 4.88
C LEU A 56 32.22 -6.87 4.94
N MET A 57 32.17 -5.54 4.78
CA MET A 57 30.92 -4.79 4.66
C MET A 57 30.09 -5.24 3.46
N VAL A 58 30.73 -5.37 2.29
CA VAL A 58 30.04 -5.80 1.05
C VAL A 58 29.44 -7.19 1.23
N ALA A 59 30.21 -8.14 1.78
CA ALA A 59 29.73 -9.49 2.05
C ALA A 59 28.56 -9.49 3.05
N ALA A 60 28.66 -8.72 4.13
CA ALA A 60 27.59 -8.58 5.12
C ALA A 60 26.32 -7.99 4.50
N LEU A 61 26.45 -6.97 3.64
CA LEU A 61 25.34 -6.35 2.93
C LEU A 61 24.68 -7.34 1.96
N CYS A 62 25.47 -8.11 1.20
CA CYS A 62 24.95 -9.15 0.30
C CYS A 62 24.19 -10.23 1.07
N LEU A 63 24.74 -10.71 2.19
CA LEU A 63 24.10 -11.69 3.07
C LEU A 63 22.79 -11.16 3.65
N TRP A 64 22.79 -9.93 4.17
CA TRP A 64 21.58 -9.29 4.68
C TRP A 64 20.53 -9.20 3.59
N THR A 65 20.89 -8.65 2.42
CA THR A 65 19.96 -8.42 1.31
C THR A 65 19.38 -9.75 0.82
N GLY A 66 20.22 -10.77 0.66
CA GLY A 66 19.79 -12.13 0.31
C GLY A 66 18.84 -12.73 1.35
N TRP A 67 19.12 -12.55 2.63
CA TRP A 67 18.25 -13.01 3.72
C TRP A 67 16.89 -12.30 3.73
N LEU A 68 16.87 -10.99 3.48
CA LEU A 68 15.63 -10.20 3.36
C LEU A 68 14.77 -10.69 2.20
N ILE A 69 15.39 -10.91 1.03
CA ILE A 69 14.70 -11.43 -0.16
C ILE A 69 14.18 -12.84 0.09
N TYR A 70 14.99 -13.70 0.70
CA TYR A 70 14.59 -15.05 1.06
C TYR A 70 13.36 -15.06 1.97
N ARG A 71 13.35 -14.23 3.02
CA ARG A 71 12.20 -14.11 3.93
C ARG A 71 10.93 -13.65 3.21
N GLY A 72 11.07 -12.72 2.25
CA GLY A 72 9.96 -12.27 1.41
C GLY A 72 9.43 -13.37 0.48
N LEU A 73 10.33 -14.14 -0.15
CA LEU A 73 9.98 -15.24 -1.04
C LEU A 73 9.26 -16.37 -0.31
N VAL A 74 9.73 -16.78 0.86
CA VAL A 74 9.08 -17.83 1.66
C VAL A 74 7.63 -17.43 2.01
N ALA A 75 7.43 -16.21 2.50
CA ALA A 75 6.08 -15.70 2.79
C ALA A 75 5.19 -15.64 1.53
N TYR A 76 5.76 -15.31 0.39
CA TYR A 76 5.05 -15.27 -0.90
C TYR A 76 4.64 -16.67 -1.39
N PHE A 77 5.49 -17.69 -1.22
CA PHE A 77 5.18 -19.06 -1.60
C PHE A 77 4.14 -19.71 -0.69
N ASP A 78 4.21 -19.49 0.63
CA ASP A 78 3.23 -20.00 1.59
C ASP A 78 1.81 -19.47 1.29
N GLN A 79 1.68 -18.18 0.96
CA GLN A 79 0.40 -17.58 0.56
C GLN A 79 -0.14 -18.17 -0.77
N ARG A 80 0.76 -18.52 -1.70
CA ARG A 80 0.37 -19.11 -3.00
C ARG A 80 -0.03 -20.58 -2.89
N GLN A 81 0.55 -21.35 -1.98
CA GLN A 81 0.13 -22.74 -1.74
C GLN A 81 -1.28 -22.80 -1.11
N GLN A 82 -1.61 -21.86 -0.23
CA GLN A 82 -2.96 -21.72 0.32
C GLN A 82 -3.98 -21.30 -0.76
N ALA A 83 -3.60 -20.40 -1.68
CA ALA A 83 -4.47 -19.97 -2.78
C ALA A 83 -4.75 -21.07 -3.84
N LYS A 84 -3.87 -22.08 -3.97
CA LYS A 84 -4.07 -23.19 -4.93
C LYS A 84 -4.93 -24.33 -4.39
N THR A 85 -5.09 -24.43 -3.07
CA THR A 85 -5.96 -25.45 -2.44
C THR A 85 -7.39 -24.95 -2.21
N GLY A 86 -7.63 -23.63 -2.29
CA GLY A 86 -8.96 -23.02 -2.16
C GLY A 86 -9.64 -22.68 -3.49
N ALA A 87 -9.50 -23.51 -4.52
CA ALA A 87 -10.21 -23.28 -5.78
C ALA A 87 -11.59 -23.95 -5.76
N THR A 88 -12.62 -23.11 -5.92
CA THR A 88 -14.00 -23.44 -6.31
C THR A 88 -14.94 -23.86 -5.19
N GLN A 89 -15.56 -22.86 -4.56
CA GLN A 89 -17.00 -22.86 -4.28
C GLN A 89 -17.37 -21.45 -3.86
N VAL A 90 -18.45 -20.91 -4.44
CA VAL A 90 -19.18 -19.77 -3.88
C VAL A 90 -19.70 -20.21 -2.52
N ALA A 91 -18.82 -20.19 -1.52
CA ALA A 91 -19.08 -20.66 -0.19
C ALA A 91 -19.46 -19.45 0.66
N ALA A 92 -20.42 -19.68 1.55
CA ALA A 92 -20.84 -18.68 2.51
C ALA A 92 -19.62 -18.05 3.21
N PRO A 93 -19.72 -16.77 3.57
CA PRO A 93 -18.66 -16.03 4.23
C PRO A 93 -17.97 -16.85 5.33
N THR A 94 -16.66 -17.05 5.22
CA THR A 94 -15.90 -17.90 6.14
C THR A 94 -15.90 -17.31 7.54
N ALA A 95 -16.05 -18.15 8.57
CA ALA A 95 -16.09 -17.70 9.96
C ALA A 95 -14.87 -16.86 10.38
N ALA A 96 -13.70 -17.10 9.76
CA ALA A 96 -12.49 -16.33 9.98
C ALA A 96 -12.57 -14.91 9.40
N ALA A 97 -13.06 -14.75 8.16
CA ALA A 97 -13.24 -13.44 7.52
C ALA A 97 -14.37 -12.64 8.19
N LEU A 98 -15.46 -13.28 8.60
CA LEU A 98 -16.51 -12.66 9.42
C LEU A 98 -15.98 -12.15 10.76
N LYS A 99 -15.14 -12.95 11.42
CA LYS A 99 -14.49 -12.57 12.68
C LYS A 99 -13.54 -11.38 12.47
N GLN A 100 -12.85 -11.33 11.34
CA GLN A 100 -11.96 -10.22 10.97
C GLN A 100 -12.74 -8.94 10.63
N ALA A 101 -13.83 -9.03 9.87
CA ALA A 101 -14.70 -7.88 9.59
C ALA A 101 -15.34 -7.32 10.86
N ALA A 102 -15.83 -8.21 11.75
CA ALA A 102 -16.40 -7.82 13.04
C ALA A 102 -15.36 -7.24 14.02
N HIS A 103 -14.09 -7.67 13.91
CA HIS A 103 -12.99 -7.05 14.66
C HIS A 103 -12.84 -5.58 14.27
N TRP A 104 -12.63 -5.31 12.98
CA TRP A 104 -12.47 -3.95 12.45
C TRP A 104 -13.68 -3.05 12.72
N GLY A 105 -14.90 -3.60 12.65
CA GLY A 105 -16.12 -2.86 13.00
C GLY A 105 -16.15 -2.39 14.46
N ARG A 106 -15.67 -3.21 15.41
CA ARG A 106 -15.58 -2.83 16.83
C ARG A 106 -14.46 -1.82 17.07
N GLU A 107 -13.32 -2.01 16.42
CA GLU A 107 -12.19 -1.09 16.50
C GLU A 107 -12.56 0.30 15.98
N ALA A 108 -13.28 0.37 14.84
CA ALA A 108 -13.80 1.62 14.32
C ALA A 108 -14.70 2.36 15.33
N GLN A 109 -15.56 1.63 16.05
CA GLN A 109 -16.41 2.22 17.07
C GLN A 109 -15.60 2.77 18.25
N GLN A 110 -14.57 2.05 18.69
CA GLN A 110 -13.69 2.51 19.77
C GLN A 110 -12.91 3.76 19.39
N LEU A 111 -12.35 3.80 18.17
CA LEU A 111 -11.62 4.97 17.65
C LEU A 111 -12.53 6.19 17.52
N ALA A 112 -13.77 5.99 17.04
CA ALA A 112 -14.75 7.08 16.97
C ALA A 112 -15.14 7.62 18.35
N GLN A 113 -15.24 6.77 19.38
CA GLN A 113 -15.48 7.22 20.76
C GLN A 113 -14.32 8.03 21.33
N GLN A 114 -13.11 7.82 20.84
CA GLN A 114 -11.91 8.58 21.19
C GLN A 114 -11.78 9.89 20.37
N GLY A 115 -12.70 10.12 19.41
CA GLY A 115 -12.67 11.28 18.52
C GLY A 115 -11.76 11.13 17.30
N ASP A 116 -11.09 9.98 17.13
CA ASP A 116 -10.26 9.70 15.96
C ASP A 116 -11.10 9.15 14.81
N TYR A 117 -11.79 10.07 14.13
CA TYR A 117 -12.66 9.73 13.01
C TYR A 117 -11.90 9.27 11.77
N ALA A 118 -10.62 9.64 11.62
CA ALA A 118 -9.81 9.24 10.47
C ALA A 118 -9.46 7.75 10.58
N ALA A 119 -8.91 7.34 11.73
CA ALA A 119 -8.62 5.95 12.01
C ALA A 119 -9.90 5.10 12.05
N ALA A 120 -11.02 5.65 12.56
CA ALA A 120 -12.30 4.96 12.53
C ALA A 120 -12.80 4.68 11.10
N CYS A 121 -12.67 5.65 10.18
CA CYS A 121 -13.02 5.45 8.77
C CYS A 121 -12.10 4.42 8.09
N GLN A 122 -10.81 4.44 8.42
CA GLN A 122 -9.85 3.45 7.91
C GLN A 122 -10.20 2.03 8.40
N ALA A 123 -10.55 1.86 9.66
CA ALA A 123 -11.00 0.58 10.20
C ALA A 123 -12.28 0.09 9.50
N LEU A 124 -13.24 0.97 9.21
CA LEU A 124 -14.43 0.60 8.42
C LEU A 124 -14.10 0.20 6.99
N TYR A 125 -13.14 0.87 6.36
CA TYR A 125 -12.61 0.46 5.05
C TYR A 125 -12.01 -0.94 5.10
N MET A 126 -11.17 -1.25 6.11
CA MET A 126 -10.60 -2.59 6.30
C MET A 126 -11.68 -3.66 6.54
N ALA A 127 -12.74 -3.31 7.28
CA ALA A 127 -13.89 -4.18 7.48
C ALA A 127 -14.64 -4.47 6.17
N GLY A 128 -14.78 -3.46 5.30
CA GLY A 128 -15.36 -3.59 3.96
C GLY A 128 -14.51 -4.45 3.04
N LEU A 129 -13.19 -4.28 3.03
CA LEU A 129 -12.29 -5.14 2.24
C LEU A 129 -12.31 -6.60 2.69
N ALA A 130 -12.37 -6.84 4.00
CA ALA A 130 -12.51 -8.19 4.55
C ALA A 130 -13.79 -8.86 4.04
N ARG A 131 -14.89 -8.11 3.92
CA ARG A 131 -16.16 -8.59 3.34
C ARG A 131 -16.10 -8.82 1.83
N LEU A 132 -15.45 -7.93 1.07
CA LEU A 132 -15.24 -8.12 -0.39
C LEU A 132 -14.42 -9.36 -0.72
N ASN A 133 -13.44 -9.65 0.12
CA ASN A 133 -12.64 -10.86 -0.02
C ASN A 133 -13.47 -12.12 0.23
N ASP A 134 -14.42 -12.03 1.16
CA ASP A 134 -15.28 -13.13 1.61
C ASP A 134 -16.37 -13.48 0.60
N THR A 135 -16.95 -12.47 -0.07
CA THR A 135 -17.92 -12.69 -1.14
C THR A 135 -17.28 -13.12 -2.46
N GLU A 136 -15.94 -13.28 -2.49
CA GLU A 136 -15.10 -13.52 -3.67
C GLU A 136 -15.30 -12.52 -4.83
N ALA A 137 -16.12 -11.48 -4.64
CA ALA A 137 -16.41 -10.47 -5.66
C ALA A 137 -15.14 -9.71 -6.03
N VAL A 138 -14.30 -9.39 -5.03
CA VAL A 138 -12.98 -8.79 -5.22
C VAL A 138 -12.02 -9.31 -4.14
N LEU A 139 -11.17 -10.28 -4.50
CA LEU A 139 -10.15 -10.82 -3.58
C LEU A 139 -9.22 -9.72 -3.06
N TYR A 140 -9.02 -9.69 -1.75
CA TYR A 140 -8.08 -8.78 -1.10
C TYR A 140 -6.64 -9.10 -1.54
N ARG A 141 -5.91 -8.07 -1.93
CA ARG A 141 -4.47 -8.15 -2.22
C ARG A 141 -3.76 -6.95 -1.59
N PRO A 142 -2.71 -7.15 -0.77
CA PRO A 142 -1.96 -6.05 -0.18
C PRO A 142 -1.32 -5.10 -1.20
N SER A 143 -0.98 -5.62 -2.39
CA SER A 143 -0.39 -4.82 -3.46
C SER A 143 -1.42 -4.00 -4.26
N ARG A 144 -2.71 -4.13 -3.96
CA ARG A 144 -3.78 -3.48 -4.71
C ARG A 144 -4.10 -2.12 -4.11
N THR A 145 -4.19 -1.12 -4.99
CA THR A 145 -4.55 0.26 -4.66
C THR A 145 -6.07 0.46 -4.62
N ASP A 146 -6.52 1.55 -3.99
CA ASP A 146 -7.94 1.92 -3.91
C ASP A 146 -8.59 2.07 -5.30
N GLY A 147 -7.88 2.68 -6.26
CA GLY A 147 -8.34 2.80 -7.65
C GLY A 147 -8.58 1.43 -8.30
N GLU A 148 -7.68 0.47 -8.09
CA GLU A 148 -7.85 -0.89 -8.64
C GLU A 148 -9.01 -1.65 -7.96
N TYR A 149 -9.32 -1.38 -6.69
CA TYR A 149 -10.54 -1.92 -6.05
C TYR A 149 -11.80 -1.30 -6.67
N LEU A 150 -11.82 0.00 -6.95
CA LEU A 150 -12.93 0.69 -7.60
C LEU A 150 -13.17 0.15 -9.02
N ASP A 151 -12.11 -0.04 -9.81
CA ASP A 151 -12.21 -0.61 -11.16
C ASP A 151 -12.83 -2.02 -11.16
N ARG A 152 -12.53 -2.82 -10.13
CA ARG A 152 -13.09 -4.17 -9.96
C ARG A 152 -14.56 -4.13 -9.55
N ILE A 153 -14.93 -3.23 -8.65
CA ILE A 153 -16.33 -3.04 -8.22
C ILE A 153 -17.18 -2.45 -9.34
N ALA A 154 -16.60 -1.74 -10.32
CA ALA A 154 -17.35 -1.24 -11.47
C ALA A 154 -18.09 -2.34 -12.25
N PHE A 155 -17.61 -3.58 -12.21
CA PHE A 155 -18.27 -4.73 -12.84
C PHE A 155 -19.52 -5.20 -12.05
N HIS A 156 -19.55 -4.95 -10.74
CA HIS A 156 -20.69 -5.23 -9.84
C HIS A 156 -20.90 -4.01 -8.93
N PRO A 157 -21.48 -2.92 -9.45
CA PRO A 157 -21.46 -1.62 -8.80
C PRO A 157 -22.16 -1.68 -7.45
N SER A 158 -21.40 -1.37 -6.40
CA SER A 158 -21.90 -1.27 -5.03
C SER A 158 -21.48 0.08 -4.44
N ARG A 159 -22.47 0.99 -4.37
CA ARG A 159 -22.30 2.34 -3.82
C ARG A 159 -21.71 2.36 -2.40
N PRO A 160 -22.09 1.43 -1.50
CA PRO A 160 -21.48 1.38 -0.17
C PRO A 160 -19.97 1.14 -0.17
N TYR A 161 -19.48 0.21 -0.99
CA TYR A 161 -18.05 -0.06 -1.07
C TYR A 161 -17.30 1.11 -1.71
N GLU A 162 -17.85 1.71 -2.77
CA GLU A 162 -17.26 2.90 -3.39
C GLU A 162 -17.11 4.06 -2.40
N LEU A 163 -18.12 4.29 -1.55
CA LEU A 163 -18.08 5.35 -0.54
C LEU A 163 -16.95 5.12 0.48
N LEU A 164 -16.77 3.89 0.96
CA LEU A 164 -15.69 3.56 1.90
C LEU A 164 -14.32 3.76 1.26
N ILE A 165 -14.11 3.23 0.05
CA ILE A 165 -12.83 3.28 -0.66
C ILE A 165 -12.45 4.73 -1.01
N ARG A 166 -13.37 5.51 -1.59
CA ARG A 166 -13.10 6.93 -1.90
C ARG A 166 -12.92 7.80 -0.68
N THR A 167 -13.54 7.44 0.44
CA THR A 167 -13.33 8.18 1.70
C THR A 167 -11.97 7.89 2.28
N HIS A 168 -11.54 6.63 2.30
CA HIS A 168 -10.18 6.27 2.66
C HIS A 168 -9.14 6.99 1.77
N GLU A 169 -9.29 6.92 0.45
CA GLU A 169 -8.38 7.57 -0.51
C GLU A 169 -8.25 9.07 -0.22
N ARG A 170 -9.39 9.76 0.01
CA ARG A 170 -9.40 11.19 0.33
C ARG A 170 -8.83 11.55 1.69
N LEU A 171 -8.85 10.65 2.67
CA LEU A 171 -8.31 10.89 4.01
C LEU A 171 -6.81 10.60 4.07
N VAL A 172 -6.34 9.57 3.35
CA VAL A 172 -4.94 9.14 3.35
C VAL A 172 -4.11 9.93 2.35
N TYR A 173 -4.66 10.23 1.17
CA TYR A 173 -3.94 10.88 0.07
C TYR A 173 -4.48 12.27 -0.28
N GLY A 174 -5.73 12.57 0.09
CA GLY A 174 -6.25 13.93 0.09
C GLY A 174 -6.03 14.56 1.46
N ASN A 175 -5.80 15.87 1.52
CA ASN A 175 -5.74 16.59 2.81
C ASN A 175 -7.14 16.78 3.43
N ALA A 176 -8.03 15.79 3.31
CA ALA A 176 -9.39 15.88 3.84
C ALA A 176 -9.39 15.59 5.34
N LEU A 177 -10.14 16.40 6.10
CA LEU A 177 -10.35 16.18 7.52
C LEU A 177 -11.50 15.20 7.75
N ALA A 178 -11.26 14.19 8.58
CA ALA A 178 -12.33 13.30 9.03
C ALA A 178 -13.14 14.00 10.13
N THR A 179 -14.43 14.19 9.87
CA THR A 179 -15.40 14.66 10.86
C THR A 179 -16.28 13.50 11.33
N GLU A 180 -17.02 13.72 12.42
CA GLU A 180 -18.01 12.76 12.88
C GLU A 180 -19.03 12.42 11.77
N GLU A 181 -19.44 13.42 10.97
CA GLU A 181 -20.34 13.20 9.83
C GLU A 181 -19.74 12.26 8.78
N THR A 182 -18.44 12.41 8.49
CA THR A 182 -17.70 11.51 7.59
C THR A 182 -17.69 10.09 8.14
N TYR A 183 -17.44 9.91 9.44
CA TYR A 183 -17.53 8.61 10.10
C TYR A 183 -18.93 8.01 10.04
N GLN A 184 -19.99 8.79 10.35
CA GLN A 184 -21.37 8.29 10.32
C GLN A 184 -21.83 7.90 8.91
N ARG A 185 -21.33 8.57 7.87
CA ARG A 185 -21.53 8.17 6.47
C ARG A 185 -20.84 6.83 6.15
N CYS A 186 -19.58 6.68 6.55
CA CYS A 186 -18.85 5.42 6.37
C CYS A 186 -19.52 4.27 7.14
N ARG A 187 -19.96 4.53 8.38
CA ARG A 187 -20.62 3.53 9.21
C ARG A 187 -21.93 3.05 8.60
N ARG A 188 -22.74 3.95 8.05
CA ARG A 188 -23.98 3.59 7.34
C ARG A 188 -23.68 2.73 6.11
N ALA A 189 -22.70 3.13 5.30
CA ALA A 189 -22.29 2.32 4.15
C ALA A 189 -21.82 0.91 4.57
N TYR A 190 -21.03 0.81 5.66
CA TYR A 190 -20.62 -0.49 6.18
C TYR A 190 -21.80 -1.35 6.69
N GLN A 191 -22.82 -0.73 7.30
CA GLN A 191 -24.02 -1.43 7.72
C GLN A 191 -24.83 -1.98 6.54
N GLU A 192 -24.93 -1.21 5.45
CA GLU A 192 -25.58 -1.66 4.21
C GLU A 192 -24.84 -2.88 3.63
N ILE A 193 -23.51 -2.87 3.64
CA ILE A 193 -22.67 -4.01 3.25
C ILE A 193 -22.90 -5.23 4.14
N ALA A 194 -23.08 -5.03 5.45
CA ALA A 194 -23.26 -6.13 6.39
C ALA A 194 -24.66 -6.79 6.27
N GLN A 195 -25.62 -6.09 5.67
CA GLN A 195 -27.01 -6.53 5.49
C GLN A 195 -27.30 -7.09 4.08
N SER A 196 -26.42 -6.84 3.11
CA SER A 196 -26.47 -7.41 1.76
C SER A 196 -25.90 -8.82 1.70
#